data_AF-D3BBJ5-F1
#
_entry.id   AF-D3BBJ5-F1
#
_cell.length_a   1.000
_cell.length_b   1.000
_cell.length_c   1.000
_cell.angle_alpha   90.00
_cell.angle_beta   90.00
_cell.angle_gamma   90.00
#
_symmetry.space_group_name_H-M   'P 1'
#
loop_
_entity.id
_entity.type
_entity.pdbx_description
1 polymer ?
#
loop_
_entity_poly.entity_id
_entity_poly.type
_entity_poly.pdbx_seq_one_letter_code
_entity_poly.pdbx_strand_id
1 'polypeptide(L)'
;MDKILFQALFNNIVLKELIFNQVKIISKWNDLKSYKWDEVVKQPEILAYNGYFDLLKAYLNDPSTPVPPRSAQIFSMDSSVCVGAIRGGSLEMFQYLLDYYEIDRRLKVVSEQGIINDLLSCASEYDIYWTDSNRLDRDSASPMQWHPHHYPEIWSY
;
A
#
# COMPACT_ATOMS: atom_id res chain seq x y z
N MET A 1 16.62 -3.02 8.78
CA MET A 1 17.59 -3.83 8.01
C MET A 1 18.99 -3.51 8.52
N ASP A 2 19.84 -4.52 8.71
CA ASP A 2 21.23 -4.28 9.16
C ASP A 2 22.04 -3.60 8.06
N LYS A 3 22.39 -2.33 8.30
CA LYS A 3 23.10 -1.48 7.35
C LYS A 3 24.49 -2.01 7.02
N ILE A 4 25.18 -2.60 8.01
CA ILE A 4 26.54 -3.11 7.85
C ILE A 4 26.51 -4.32 6.92
N LEU A 5 25.58 -5.25 7.16
CA LEU A 5 25.40 -6.42 6.31
C LEU A 5 25.01 -6.04 4.88
N PHE A 6 24.05 -5.12 4.73
CA PHE A 6 23.65 -4.63 3.41
C PHE A 6 24.84 -4.03 2.65
N GLN A 7 25.62 -3.18 3.31
CA GLN A 7 26.78 -2.57 2.68
C GLN A 7 27.86 -3.59 2.31
N ALA A 8 28.11 -4.59 3.17
CA ALA A 8 29.03 -5.69 2.88
C ALA A 8 28.60 -6.51 1.64
N LEU A 9 27.30 -6.80 1.52
CA LEU A 9 26.74 -7.52 0.37
C LEU A 9 26.87 -6.71 -0.93
N PHE A 10 26.49 -5.44 -0.93
CA PHE A 10 26.50 -4.61 -2.13
C PHE A 10 27.88 -4.10 -2.54
N ASN A 11 28.86 -4.11 -1.63
CA ASN A 11 30.26 -3.84 -1.95
C ASN A 11 30.98 -5.06 -2.56
N ASN A 12 30.44 -6.27 -2.43
CA ASN A 12 30.98 -7.45 -3.10
C ASN A 12 30.52 -7.46 -4.56
N ILE A 13 31.44 -7.24 -5.50
CA ILE A 13 31.12 -7.14 -6.93
C ILE A 13 30.45 -8.40 -7.49
N VAL A 14 30.89 -9.58 -7.06
CA VAL A 14 30.36 -10.87 -7.53
C VAL A 14 28.92 -11.07 -7.05
N LEU A 15 28.67 -10.85 -5.75
CA LEU A 15 27.33 -10.96 -5.19
C LEU A 15 26.38 -9.92 -5.79
N LYS A 16 26.85 -8.69 -5.94
CA LYS A 16 26.09 -7.61 -6.58
C LYS A 16 25.65 -8.02 -7.99
N GLU A 17 26.57 -8.50 -8.82
CA GLU A 17 26.24 -8.95 -10.19
C GLU A 17 25.26 -10.12 -10.19
N LEU A 18 25.45 -11.12 -9.33
CA LEU A 18 24.54 -12.25 -9.21
C LEU A 18 23.13 -11.80 -8.81
N ILE A 19 23.00 -10.94 -7.80
CA ILE A 19 21.73 -10.41 -7.34
C ILE A 19 21.03 -9.65 -8.47
N PHE A 20 21.71 -8.70 -9.13
CA PHE A 20 21.09 -7.91 -10.19
C PHE A 20 20.76 -8.72 -11.44
N ASN A 21 21.55 -9.75 -11.77
CA ASN A 21 21.21 -10.68 -12.84
C ASN A 21 19.94 -11.47 -12.53
N GLN A 22 19.78 -11.95 -11.30
CA GLN A 22 18.56 -12.65 -10.90
C GLN A 22 17.34 -11.74 -10.89
N VAL A 23 17.48 -10.52 -10.36
CA VAL A 23 16.41 -9.51 -10.41
C VAL A 23 16.00 -9.24 -11.86
N LYS A 24 16.96 -9.14 -12.79
CA LYS A 24 16.69 -8.94 -14.22
C LYS A 24 15.98 -10.12 -14.88
N ILE A 25 16.28 -11.35 -14.47
CA ILE A 25 15.59 -12.55 -14.98
C ILE A 25 14.16 -12.57 -14.47
N ILE A 26 13.95 -12.38 -13.16
CA ILE A 26 12.62 -12.36 -12.54
C ILE A 26 11.77 -11.23 -13.12
N SER A 27 12.34 -10.04 -13.31
CA SER A 27 11.62 -8.91 -13.90
C SER A 27 11.15 -9.17 -15.33
N LYS A 28 11.88 -10.00 -16.09
CA LYS A 28 11.50 -10.37 -17.46
C LYS A 28 10.35 -11.38 -17.51
N TRP A 29 10.17 -12.19 -16.48
CA TRP A 29 9.20 -13.29 -16.51
C TRP A 29 7.77 -12.84 -16.26
N ASN A 30 7.57 -11.68 -15.63
CA ASN A 30 6.25 -11.29 -15.19
C ASN A 30 5.45 -10.45 -16.21
N ASP A 31 6.03 -10.06 -17.35
CA ASP A 31 5.45 -9.07 -18.30
C ASP A 31 4.95 -7.77 -17.63
N LEU A 32 5.32 -7.56 -16.37
CA LEU A 32 4.90 -6.42 -15.58
C LEU A 32 5.68 -5.20 -16.04
N LYS A 33 4.97 -4.08 -16.08
CA LYS A 33 5.58 -2.78 -16.35
C LYS A 33 6.65 -2.50 -15.30
N SER A 34 7.90 -2.50 -15.72
CA SER A 34 9.03 -2.11 -14.87
C SER A 34 9.14 -0.59 -14.80
N TYR A 35 9.34 -0.07 -13.59
CA TYR A 35 9.55 1.35 -13.34
C TYR A 35 10.96 1.59 -12.86
N LYS A 36 11.59 2.66 -13.32
CA LYS A 36 12.82 3.16 -12.71
C LYS A 36 12.50 3.84 -11.38
N TRP A 37 13.48 3.90 -10.50
CA TRP A 37 13.28 4.49 -9.17
C TRP A 37 12.82 5.96 -9.23
N ASP A 38 13.35 6.75 -10.17
CA ASP A 38 12.95 8.14 -10.40
C ASP A 38 11.54 8.30 -10.99
N GLU A 39 10.97 7.23 -11.55
CA GLU A 39 9.57 7.15 -11.97
C GLU A 39 8.68 6.69 -10.82
N VAL A 40 9.16 5.76 -9.98
CA VAL A 40 8.43 5.24 -8.79
C VAL A 40 8.13 6.37 -7.81
N VAL A 41 9.12 7.21 -7.49
CA VAL A 41 8.94 8.32 -6.55
C VAL A 41 8.00 9.42 -7.03
N LYS A 42 7.55 9.36 -8.29
CA LYS A 42 6.60 10.31 -8.88
C LYS A 42 5.16 9.78 -8.95
N GLN A 43 4.95 8.50 -8.60
CA GLN A 43 3.69 7.78 -8.75
C GLN A 43 3.16 7.37 -7.36
N PRO A 44 2.25 8.16 -6.76
CA PRO A 44 1.78 7.93 -5.39
C PRO A 44 1.09 6.57 -5.22
N GLU A 45 0.40 6.08 -6.24
CA GLU A 45 -0.23 4.76 -6.27
C GLU A 45 0.80 3.62 -6.14
N ILE A 46 1.96 3.75 -6.78
CA ILE A 46 3.05 2.77 -6.68
C ILE A 46 3.71 2.85 -5.31
N LEU A 47 3.90 4.07 -4.77
CA LEU A 47 4.42 4.26 -3.41
C LEU A 47 3.49 3.61 -2.37
N ALA A 48 2.18 3.80 -2.53
CA ALA A 48 1.19 3.23 -1.63
C ALA A 48 1.13 1.70 -1.72
N TYR A 49 1.10 1.15 -2.93
CA TYR A 49 1.08 -0.30 -3.18
C TYR A 49 2.29 -1.02 -2.58
N ASN A 50 3.48 -0.40 -2.62
CA ASN A 50 4.71 -0.99 -2.10
C ASN A 50 4.98 -0.63 -0.62
N GLY A 51 4.05 0.04 0.06
CA GLY A 51 4.20 0.38 1.48
C GLY A 51 5.24 1.48 1.78
N TYR A 52 5.60 2.31 0.80
CA TYR A 52 6.58 3.39 0.97
C TYR A 52 5.98 4.64 1.62
N PHE A 53 5.55 4.51 2.88
CA PHE A 53 4.72 5.53 3.52
C PHE A 53 5.38 6.90 3.67
N ASP A 54 6.64 6.94 4.11
CA ASP A 54 7.36 8.21 4.28
C ASP A 54 7.56 8.95 2.94
N LEU A 55 7.82 8.20 1.87
CA LEU A 55 7.93 8.76 0.52
C LEU A 55 6.59 9.28 0.01
N LEU A 56 5.49 8.56 0.32
CA LEU A 56 4.15 9.02 -0.03
C LEU A 56 3.78 10.30 0.72
N LYS A 57 4.10 10.42 2.02
CA LYS A 57 3.93 11.66 2.78
C LYS A 57 4.74 12.80 2.17
N ALA A 58 6.00 12.56 1.84
CA ALA A 58 6.85 13.56 1.22
C ALA A 58 6.29 14.02 -0.13
N TYR A 59 5.82 13.08 -0.96
CA TYR A 59 5.18 13.35 -2.24
C TYR A 59 3.93 14.23 -2.07
N LEU A 60 3.00 13.83 -1.19
CA LEU A 60 1.73 14.55 -0.99
C LEU A 60 1.90 15.93 -0.33
N ASN A 61 2.97 16.16 0.41
CA ASN A 61 3.25 17.45 1.03
C ASN A 61 4.06 18.39 0.12
N ASP A 62 4.52 17.94 -1.05
CA ASP A 62 5.24 18.77 -2.00
C ASP A 62 4.24 19.65 -2.79
N PRO A 63 4.30 20.99 -2.65
CA PRO A 63 3.38 21.90 -3.33
C PRO A 63 3.54 21.91 -4.85
N SER A 64 4.63 21.36 -5.39
CA SER A 64 4.84 21.21 -6.83
C SER A 64 4.15 19.99 -7.42
N THR A 65 3.67 19.06 -6.59
CA THR A 65 3.00 17.84 -7.05
C THR A 65 1.52 18.11 -7.34
N PRO A 66 1.00 17.66 -8.49
CA PRO A 66 -0.41 17.82 -8.81
C PRO A 66 -1.25 16.84 -7.97
N VAL A 67 -1.90 17.34 -6.93
CA VAL A 67 -2.90 16.55 -6.20
C VAL A 67 -4.17 16.44 -7.06
N PRO A 68 -4.71 15.23 -7.30
CA PRO A 68 -5.92 15.07 -8.09
C PRO A 68 -7.07 15.85 -7.43
N PRO A 69 -7.72 16.80 -8.13
CA PRO A 69 -8.73 17.66 -7.51
C PRO A 69 -10.06 16.93 -7.28
N ARG A 70 -10.29 15.79 -7.94
CA ARG A 70 -11.58 15.10 -7.99
C ARG A 70 -11.53 13.75 -7.29
N SER A 71 -12.56 13.46 -6.48
CA SER A 71 -12.77 12.19 -5.78
C SER A 71 -12.67 10.99 -6.72
N ALA A 72 -13.28 11.07 -7.92
CA ALA A 72 -13.22 9.97 -8.90
C ALA A 72 -11.80 9.51 -9.29
N GLN A 73 -10.79 10.39 -9.22
CA GLN A 73 -9.39 10.02 -9.48
C GLN A 73 -8.68 9.49 -8.23
N ILE A 74 -9.05 10.01 -7.06
CA ILE A 74 -8.54 9.56 -5.75
C ILE A 74 -9.03 8.15 -5.43
N PHE A 75 -10.20 7.74 -5.95
CA PHE A 75 -10.87 6.48 -5.60
C PHE A 75 -11.14 5.55 -6.78
N SER A 76 -10.55 5.80 -7.94
CA SER A 76 -10.63 4.86 -9.06
C SER A 76 -10.16 3.46 -8.63
N MET A 77 -10.98 2.43 -8.89
CA MET A 77 -10.66 1.04 -8.55
C MET A 77 -9.33 0.57 -9.17
N ASP A 78 -9.00 1.05 -10.36
CA ASP A 78 -7.88 0.50 -11.12
C ASP A 78 -6.53 1.14 -10.77
N SER A 79 -6.50 2.30 -10.11
CA SER A 79 -5.25 3.04 -9.92
C SER A 79 -5.26 4.07 -8.78
N SER A 80 -6.18 3.97 -7.83
CA SER A 80 -6.16 4.89 -6.69
C SER A 80 -5.03 4.60 -5.71
N VAL A 81 -4.50 5.68 -5.14
CA VAL A 81 -3.57 5.62 -4.00
C VAL A 81 -4.19 4.90 -2.79
N CYS A 82 -5.51 5.04 -2.59
CA CYS A 82 -6.25 4.36 -1.53
C CYS A 82 -6.29 2.84 -1.74
N VAL A 83 -6.60 2.37 -2.94
CA VAL A 83 -6.51 0.93 -3.28
C VAL A 83 -5.08 0.43 -3.14
N GLY A 84 -4.09 1.23 -3.54
CA GLY A 84 -2.67 0.94 -3.30
C GLY A 84 -2.38 0.71 -1.81
N ALA A 85 -2.82 1.60 -0.93
CA ALA A 85 -2.60 1.46 0.51
C ALA A 85 -3.31 0.24 1.13
N ILE A 86 -4.53 -0.07 0.67
CA ILE A 86 -5.28 -1.27 1.08
C ILE A 86 -4.53 -2.53 0.64
N ARG A 87 -4.12 -2.59 -0.64
CA ARG A 87 -3.36 -3.72 -1.21
C ARG A 87 -2.00 -3.90 -0.55
N GLY A 88 -1.31 -2.80 -0.25
CA GLY A 88 -0.05 -2.79 0.50
C GLY A 88 -0.22 -3.18 1.97
N GLY A 89 -1.45 -3.34 2.47
CA GLY A 89 -1.74 -3.78 3.83
C GLY A 89 -1.41 -2.75 4.92
N SER A 90 -1.28 -1.47 4.58
CA SER A 90 -0.89 -0.42 5.53
C SER A 90 -2.11 0.36 6.00
N LEU A 91 -2.69 -0.06 7.13
CA LEU A 91 -3.83 0.65 7.75
C LEU A 91 -3.47 2.10 8.11
N GLU A 92 -2.27 2.32 8.62
CA GLU A 92 -1.78 3.67 8.98
C GLU A 92 -1.72 4.58 7.74
N MET A 93 -1.23 4.06 6.62
CA MET A 93 -1.20 4.80 5.36
C MET A 93 -2.59 5.09 4.85
N PHE A 94 -3.50 4.11 4.92
CA PHE A 94 -4.88 4.30 4.51
C PHE A 94 -5.57 5.39 5.34
N GLN A 95 -5.43 5.36 6.68
CA GLN A 95 -5.95 6.39 7.57
C GLN A 95 -5.40 7.78 7.23
N TYR A 96 -4.09 7.88 6.99
CA TYR A 96 -3.48 9.15 6.56
C TYR A 96 -4.08 9.68 5.26
N LEU A 97 -4.38 8.81 4.28
CA LEU A 97 -5.01 9.23 3.03
C LEU A 97 -6.46 9.68 3.24
N LEU A 98 -7.21 9.05 4.15
CA LEU A 98 -8.56 9.49 4.56
C LEU A 98 -8.54 10.92 5.10
N ASP A 99 -7.60 11.20 6.00
CA ASP A 99 -7.44 12.51 6.60
C ASP A 99 -6.95 13.54 5.58
N TYR A 100 -5.90 13.21 4.81
CA TYR A 100 -5.27 14.10 3.84
C TYR A 100 -6.26 14.57 2.76
N TYR A 101 -7.14 13.69 2.27
CA TYR A 101 -8.13 14.04 1.26
C TYR A 101 -9.45 14.59 1.83
N GLU A 102 -9.56 14.72 3.16
CA GLU A 102 -10.77 15.12 3.89
C GLU A 102 -12.00 14.29 3.47
N ILE A 103 -11.84 12.96 3.42
CA ILE A 103 -12.83 12.07 2.80
C ILE A 103 -14.18 12.15 3.51
N ASP A 104 -14.19 12.22 4.85
CA ASP A 104 -15.41 12.40 5.65
C ASP A 104 -16.20 13.67 5.29
N ARG A 105 -15.50 14.74 4.90
CA ARG A 105 -16.13 15.98 4.47
C ARG A 105 -16.75 15.84 3.09
N ARG A 106 -16.08 15.14 2.17
CA ARG A 106 -16.56 14.92 0.79
C ARG A 106 -17.79 14.02 0.75
N LEU A 107 -17.81 12.97 1.57
CA LEU A 107 -18.94 12.05 1.71
C LEU A 107 -20.24 12.72 2.18
N LYS A 108 -20.16 13.87 2.86
CA LYS A 108 -21.34 14.63 3.31
C LYS A 108 -21.98 15.47 2.20
N VAL A 109 -21.25 15.77 1.12
CA VAL A 109 -21.66 16.74 0.09
C VAL A 109 -22.21 16.05 -1.15
N VAL A 110 -21.81 14.81 -1.42
CA VAL A 110 -22.16 14.08 -2.64
C VAL A 110 -22.69 12.69 -2.25
N SER A 111 -23.58 12.10 -3.07
CA SER A 111 -24.01 10.69 -2.94
C SER A 111 -22.87 9.71 -3.29
N GLU A 112 -21.70 9.90 -2.70
CA GLU A 112 -20.47 9.13 -2.86
C GLU A 112 -20.50 7.79 -2.11
N GLN A 113 -21.70 7.28 -1.79
CA GLN A 113 -21.89 5.95 -1.19
C GLN A 113 -21.21 4.85 -2.04
N GLY A 114 -21.15 5.04 -3.37
CA GLY A 114 -20.41 4.15 -4.27
C GLY A 114 -18.93 4.04 -3.92
N ILE A 115 -18.28 5.15 -3.54
CA ILE A 115 -16.86 5.17 -3.20
C ILE A 115 -16.57 4.32 -1.95
N ILE A 116 -17.41 4.44 -0.92
CA ILE A 116 -17.26 3.64 0.29
C ILE A 116 -17.44 2.16 -0.04
N ASN A 117 -18.47 1.82 -0.82
CA ASN A 117 -18.72 0.44 -1.22
C ASN A 117 -17.55 -0.14 -2.02
N ASP A 118 -16.94 0.66 -2.91
CA ASP A 118 -15.77 0.24 -3.68
C ASP A 118 -14.56 -0.01 -2.78
N LEU A 119 -14.28 0.89 -1.83
CA LEU A 119 -13.20 0.73 -0.86
C LEU A 119 -13.41 -0.48 0.05
N LEU A 120 -14.65 -0.69 0.53
CA LEU A 120 -15.01 -1.85 1.34
C LEU A 120 -14.91 -3.15 0.53
N SER A 121 -15.33 -3.12 -0.73
CA SER A 121 -15.18 -4.26 -1.65
C SER A 121 -13.70 -4.61 -1.81
N CYS A 122 -12.83 -3.63 -2.09
CA CYS A 122 -11.39 -3.85 -2.15
C CYS A 122 -10.83 -4.39 -0.82
N ALA A 123 -11.17 -3.77 0.31
CA ALA A 123 -10.70 -4.25 1.61
C ALA A 123 -11.13 -5.71 1.87
N SER A 124 -12.36 -6.07 1.54
CA SER A 124 -12.88 -7.43 1.71
C SER A 124 -12.18 -8.46 0.80
N GLU A 125 -11.86 -8.08 -0.44
CA GLU A 125 -11.12 -8.93 -1.37
C GLU A 125 -9.72 -9.22 -0.83
N TYR A 126 -9.03 -8.20 -0.30
CA TYR A 126 -7.67 -8.37 0.19
C TYR A 126 -7.57 -9.00 1.58
N ASP A 127 -8.56 -8.82 2.45
CA ASP A 127 -8.60 -9.50 3.77
C ASP A 127 -8.62 -11.03 3.61
N ILE A 128 -9.29 -11.54 2.58
CA ILE A 128 -9.29 -12.97 2.24
C ILE A 128 -7.86 -13.44 1.88
N TYR A 129 -7.12 -12.69 1.07
CA TYR A 129 -5.74 -13.04 0.69
C TYR A 129 -4.75 -13.00 1.85
N TRP A 130 -4.94 -12.10 2.82
CA TRP A 130 -4.11 -12.07 4.04
C TRP A 130 -4.37 -13.29 4.94
N THR A 131 -5.61 -13.79 4.99
CA THR A 131 -5.92 -15.01 5.75
C THR A 131 -5.40 -16.29 5.08
N ASP A 132 -5.39 -16.36 3.75
CA ASP A 132 -4.93 -17.54 3.02
C ASP A 132 -3.41 -17.60 2.80
N SER A 133 -2.72 -16.47 2.59
CA SER A 133 -1.24 -16.47 2.47
C SER A 133 -0.56 -16.83 3.79
N ASN A 134 -1.13 -16.39 4.92
CA ASN A 134 -0.70 -16.82 6.26
C ASN A 134 -1.10 -18.25 6.60
N ARG A 135 -2.01 -18.88 5.85
CA ARG A 135 -2.42 -20.28 6.06
C ARG A 135 -1.41 -21.27 5.47
N LEU A 136 -0.77 -20.90 4.36
CA LEU A 136 0.28 -21.71 3.73
C LEU A 136 1.61 -21.72 4.50
N ASP A 137 1.90 -20.68 5.29
CA ASP A 137 3.07 -20.64 6.19
C ASP A 137 2.81 -21.28 7.58
N ARG A 138 1.54 -21.39 8.00
CA ARG A 138 1.14 -21.87 9.34
C ARG A 138 1.14 -23.38 9.54
N ASP A 139 1.30 -24.19 8.49
CA ASP A 139 1.50 -25.64 8.66
C ASP A 139 2.85 -25.99 9.32
N SER A 140 3.69 -24.99 9.64
CA SER A 140 4.97 -25.16 10.33
C SER A 140 5.15 -24.42 11.66
N ALA A 141 4.19 -23.62 12.13
CA ALA A 141 4.33 -22.87 13.40
C ALA A 141 2.99 -22.70 14.15
N SER A 142 3.03 -22.99 15.47
CA SER A 142 1.86 -22.99 16.37
C SER A 142 1.05 -21.68 16.34
N PRO A 143 -0.29 -21.77 16.46
CA PRO A 143 -1.19 -20.64 16.24
C PRO A 143 -1.10 -19.60 17.37
N MET A 144 -0.78 -18.37 16.99
CA MET A 144 -1.00 -17.18 17.81
C MET A 144 -2.50 -16.83 17.79
N GLN A 145 -3.13 -16.89 18.97
CA GLN A 145 -4.54 -16.59 19.16
C GLN A 145 -4.78 -15.08 18.98
N TRP A 146 -5.62 -14.73 18.00
CA TRP A 146 -6.20 -13.39 17.88
C TRP A 146 -7.33 -13.24 18.89
N HIS A 147 -7.21 -12.27 19.81
CA HIS A 147 -8.33 -11.79 20.61
C HIS A 147 -8.86 -10.49 19.97
N PRO A 148 -10.13 -10.43 19.53
CA PRO A 148 -10.73 -9.19 19.08
C PRO A 148 -10.83 -8.23 20.28
N HIS A 149 -10.19 -7.06 20.18
CA HIS A 149 -10.47 -5.98 21.11
C HIS A 149 -11.90 -5.48 20.89
N HIS A 150 -12.75 -5.68 21.89
CA HIS A 150 -14.05 -5.03 22.02
C HIS A 150 -13.89 -3.51 21.91
N TYR A 151 -14.44 -2.91 20.86
CA TYR A 151 -14.73 -1.48 20.85
C TYR A 151 -15.93 -1.22 21.78
N PRO A 152 -15.86 -0.25 22.70
CA PRO A 152 -17.02 0.16 23.47
C PRO A 152 -17.95 1.01 22.59
N GLU A 153 -19.22 0.64 22.58
CA GLU A 153 -20.32 1.43 22.03
C GLU A 153 -20.40 2.78 22.74
N ILE A 154 -20.23 3.88 22.01
CA ILE A 154 -20.53 5.23 22.50
C ILE A 154 -21.46 5.90 21.49
N TRP A 155 -22.76 5.61 21.57
CA TRP A 155 -23.82 6.53 21.16
C TRP A 155 -25.07 6.26 22.00
N SER A 156 -25.24 7.01 23.09
CA SER A 156 -26.54 7.34 23.65
C SER A 156 -26.48 8.77 24.16
N TYR A 157 -27.20 9.65 23.44
CA TYR A 157 -28.04 10.78 23.85
C TYR A 157 -28.11 11.82 22.74
#